data_AF-A0A7Y5SKQ4-F1
#
_entry.id   AF-A0A7Y5SKQ4-F1
#
_cell.length_a   1.000
_cell.length_b   1.000
_cell.length_c   1.000
_cell.angle_alpha   90.00
_cell.angle_beta   90.00
_cell.angle_gamma   90.00
#
_symmetry.space_group_name_H-M   'P 1'
#
loop_
_entity.id
_entity.type
_entity.pdbx_description
1 polymer ?
#
loop_
_entity_poly.entity_id
_entity_poly.type
_entity_poly.pdbx_seq_one_letter_code
_entity_poly.pdbx_strand_id
1 'polypeptide(L)'
;MTVRLLISLWLVAVLAVSLFVGCGAEESPRAAAVGGDSAEPAEEYNPHDVPITEEQKAELRNETAKFADAVAKLKQLRNEVEQETAAGIPENPYKAHQALDKADLVLQWLPETARNSSVAKEHWETVNTAANDLRTLFEQVHQKIDNKQEPDFAGVADEIDRKIAGLEGISK
;
A
#
# COMPACT_ATOMS: atom_id res chain seq x y z
N MET A 1 -44.96 -2.67 30.41
CA MET A 1 -44.40 -2.88 31.77
C MET A 1 -42.91 -2.53 31.74
N THR A 2 -42.54 -1.46 32.44
CA THR A 2 -41.26 -1.19 33.15
C THR A 2 -39.89 -1.49 32.52
N VAL A 3 -39.27 -0.42 31.97
CA VAL A 3 -37.93 0.21 32.20
C VAL A 3 -36.83 -0.55 32.98
N ARG A 4 -35.57 -0.46 32.49
CA ARG A 4 -34.29 -0.08 33.17
C ARG A 4 -33.09 -0.41 32.24
N LEU A 5 -32.40 0.53 31.59
CA LEU A 5 -31.39 1.52 32.04
C LEU A 5 -30.36 0.99 33.05
N LEU A 6 -29.13 0.71 32.59
CA LEU A 6 -27.92 0.75 33.40
C LEU A 6 -26.76 1.34 32.59
N ILE A 7 -26.47 2.59 32.90
CA ILE A 7 -25.25 3.33 32.58
C ILE A 7 -24.18 2.84 33.58
N SER A 8 -22.94 2.61 33.13
CA SER A 8 -21.81 2.41 34.04
C SER A 8 -20.60 3.16 33.53
N LEU A 9 -20.39 4.29 34.20
CA LEU A 9 -19.29 5.23 34.15
C LEU A 9 -18.20 4.74 35.12
N TRP A 10 -17.00 4.45 34.65
CA TRP A 10 -15.80 4.25 35.49
C TRP A 10 -14.68 5.10 34.88
N LEU A 11 -14.48 6.31 35.39
CA LEU A 11 -13.63 6.73 36.52
C LEU A 11 -12.11 6.57 36.25
N VAL A 12 -11.49 7.74 36.29
CA VAL A 12 -10.09 8.11 36.04
C VAL A 12 -9.15 7.54 37.09
N ALA A 13 -7.96 7.10 36.67
CA ALA A 13 -6.77 7.01 37.53
C ALA A 13 -5.55 7.59 36.81
N VAL A 14 -5.18 8.80 37.24
CA VAL A 14 -3.90 9.47 36.92
C VAL A 14 -2.85 8.94 37.89
N LEU A 15 -1.73 8.45 37.36
CA LEU A 15 -0.53 8.16 38.16
C LEU A 15 0.67 8.90 37.56
N ALA A 16 1.25 9.72 38.42
CA ALA A 16 2.30 10.68 38.15
C ALA A 16 3.70 10.11 38.43
N VAL A 17 4.64 10.51 37.57
CA VAL A 17 6.06 10.88 37.82
C VAL A 17 6.96 9.88 38.56
N SER A 18 8.04 9.48 37.87
CA SER A 18 9.38 9.40 38.48
C SER A 18 10.46 9.62 37.40
N LEU A 19 11.11 10.78 37.48
CA LEU A 19 12.32 11.16 36.76
C LEU A 19 13.50 10.35 37.30
N PHE A 20 14.20 9.60 36.45
CA PHE A 20 15.56 9.14 36.74
C PHE A 20 16.55 9.94 35.89
N VAL A 21 17.24 10.84 36.58
CA VAL A 21 18.51 11.45 36.18
C VAL A 21 19.57 10.36 36.23
N GLY A 22 20.18 10.06 35.08
CA GLY A 22 21.32 9.17 34.96
C GLY A 22 22.38 9.80 34.05
N CYS A 23 23.20 10.70 34.62
CA CYS A 23 24.46 11.12 34.02
C CYS A 23 25.51 10.03 34.27
N GLY A 24 26.18 9.59 33.22
CA GLY A 24 27.33 8.70 33.33
C GLY A 24 27.66 8.02 32.01
N ALA A 25 28.23 8.75 31.06
CA ALA A 25 28.98 8.15 29.98
C ALA A 25 30.45 8.53 30.18
N GLU A 26 31.20 7.54 30.64
CA GLU A 26 32.66 7.58 30.79
C GLU A 26 33.33 7.75 29.43
N GLU A 27 34.34 8.61 29.41
CA GLU A 27 35.25 8.79 28.28
C GLU A 27 36.47 7.86 28.48
N SER A 28 36.68 6.93 27.54
CA SER A 28 37.96 6.21 27.39
C SER A 28 38.13 5.64 25.97
N PRO A 29 39.36 5.40 25.50
CA PRO A 29 39.79 5.91 24.21
C PRO A 29 39.97 4.85 23.11
N ARG A 30 39.74 5.31 21.88
CA ARG A 30 40.40 4.98 20.60
C ARG A 30 40.83 3.52 20.36
N ALA A 31 40.10 2.84 19.49
CA ALA A 31 40.66 1.89 18.53
C ALA A 31 39.94 2.03 17.19
N ALA A 32 40.72 2.11 16.11
CA ALA A 32 40.24 2.17 14.75
C ALA A 32 39.47 0.89 14.37
N ALA A 33 38.30 1.06 13.76
CA ALA A 33 37.69 0.10 12.85
C ALA A 33 37.35 0.91 11.60
N VAL A 34 38.26 0.93 10.62
CA VAL A 34 38.09 0.19 9.37
C VAL A 34 36.69 0.44 8.82
N GLY A 35 36.62 1.33 7.82
CA GLY A 35 35.45 1.46 6.97
C GLY A 35 35.09 0.08 6.43
N GLY A 36 34.03 -0.49 6.99
CA GLY A 36 33.28 -1.54 6.35
C GLY A 36 32.52 -0.86 5.23
N ASP A 37 33.12 -0.86 4.04
CA ASP A 37 32.36 -0.86 2.80
C ASP A 37 31.55 -2.17 2.84
N SER A 38 30.41 -2.12 3.54
CA SER A 38 29.39 -3.15 3.43
C SER A 38 28.84 -2.99 2.02
N ALA A 39 29.54 -3.58 1.06
CA ALA A 39 28.95 -3.94 -0.20
C ALA A 39 27.72 -4.77 0.16
N GLU A 40 26.53 -4.19 -0.04
CA GLU A 40 25.30 -4.95 0.03
C GLU A 40 25.48 -6.18 -0.87
N PRO A 41 25.16 -7.39 -0.37
CA PRO A 41 25.23 -8.57 -1.21
C PRO A 41 24.39 -8.27 -2.44
N ALA A 42 24.99 -8.40 -3.63
CA ALA A 42 24.26 -8.27 -4.88
C ALA A 42 23.03 -9.17 -4.79
N GLU A 43 21.84 -8.58 -4.82
CA GLU A 43 20.59 -9.34 -4.78
C GLU A 43 20.65 -10.42 -5.85
N GLU A 44 20.51 -11.67 -5.43
CA GLU A 44 20.44 -12.80 -6.36
C GLU A 44 19.22 -12.58 -7.25
N TYR A 45 19.46 -12.47 -8.56
CA TYR A 45 18.41 -12.20 -9.54
C TYR A 45 17.26 -13.20 -9.39
N ASN A 46 16.10 -12.71 -8.95
CA ASN A 46 14.88 -13.49 -8.85
C ASN A 46 14.04 -13.26 -10.12
N PRO A 47 13.91 -14.26 -11.02
CA PRO A 47 13.12 -14.10 -12.25
C PRO A 47 11.63 -13.92 -12.00
N HIS A 48 11.16 -14.16 -10.77
CA HIS A 48 9.78 -13.99 -10.36
C HIS A 48 9.48 -12.61 -9.77
N ASP A 49 10.50 -11.78 -9.57
CA ASP A 49 10.39 -10.47 -8.93
C ASP A 49 11.20 -9.43 -9.71
N VAL A 50 10.92 -9.35 -11.02
CA VAL A 50 11.60 -8.40 -11.90
C VAL A 50 10.94 -7.03 -11.74
N PRO A 51 11.69 -5.99 -11.34
CA PRO A 51 11.12 -4.64 -11.18
C PRO A 51 10.52 -4.08 -12.47
N ILE A 52 9.48 -3.26 -12.35
CA ILE A 52 8.94 -2.48 -13.47
C ILE A 52 10.03 -1.54 -14.02
N THR A 53 10.33 -1.66 -15.32
CA THR A 53 11.37 -0.84 -15.97
C THR A 53 10.91 0.61 -16.15
N GLU A 54 11.85 1.53 -16.38
CA GLU A 54 11.52 2.95 -16.63
C GLU A 54 10.69 3.13 -17.90
N GLU A 55 10.91 2.32 -18.94
CA GLU A 55 10.08 2.32 -20.15
C GLU A 55 8.65 1.90 -19.85
N GLN A 56 8.47 0.84 -19.04
CA GLN A 56 7.15 0.38 -18.62
C GLN A 56 6.44 1.42 -17.73
N LYS A 57 7.16 2.11 -16.84
CA LYS A 57 6.61 3.22 -16.05
C LYS A 57 6.16 4.37 -16.94
N ALA A 58 6.96 4.73 -17.96
CA ALA A 58 6.62 5.79 -18.89
C ALA A 58 5.39 5.45 -19.74
N GLU A 59 5.30 4.22 -20.24
CA GLU A 59 4.12 3.71 -20.95
C GLU A 59 2.87 3.74 -20.05
N LEU A 60 2.97 3.18 -18.84
CA LEU A 60 1.88 3.18 -17.87
C LEU A 60 1.43 4.59 -17.53
N ARG A 61 2.37 5.52 -17.31
CA ARG A 61 2.06 6.93 -17.02
C ARG A 61 1.32 7.61 -18.16
N ASN A 62 1.65 7.28 -19.41
CA ASN A 62 0.95 7.78 -20.59
C ASN A 62 -0.48 7.19 -20.68
N GLU A 63 -0.62 5.88 -20.48
CA GLU A 63 -1.92 5.20 -20.44
C GLU A 63 -2.84 5.75 -19.34
N THR A 64 -2.28 6.16 -18.21
CA THR A 64 -3.03 6.69 -17.06
C THR A 64 -2.94 8.21 -16.93
N ALA A 65 -2.70 8.93 -18.03
CA ALA A 65 -2.52 10.38 -18.01
C ALA A 65 -3.81 11.14 -17.64
N LYS A 66 -4.98 10.54 -17.87
CA LYS A 66 -6.29 11.08 -17.45
C LYS A 66 -6.83 10.31 -16.27
N PHE A 67 -7.58 10.99 -15.41
CA PHE A 67 -8.16 10.38 -14.21
C PHE A 67 -9.07 9.19 -14.53
N ALA A 68 -9.95 9.30 -15.53
CA ALA A 68 -10.81 8.18 -15.94
C ALA A 68 -10.00 6.97 -16.45
N ASP A 69 -8.93 7.22 -17.21
CA ASP A 69 -8.08 6.16 -17.76
C ASP A 69 -7.25 5.48 -16.64
N ALA A 70 -6.79 6.25 -15.64
CA ALA A 70 -6.15 5.72 -14.44
C ALA A 70 -7.10 4.80 -13.64
N VAL A 71 -8.35 5.22 -13.44
CA VAL A 71 -9.36 4.39 -12.75
C VAL A 71 -9.68 3.12 -13.56
N ALA A 72 -9.80 3.23 -14.88
CA ALA A 72 -9.99 2.06 -15.75
C ALA A 72 -8.80 1.08 -15.68
N LYS A 73 -7.56 1.61 -15.64
CA LYS A 73 -6.35 0.81 -15.47
C LYS A 73 -6.31 0.11 -14.12
N LEU A 74 -6.70 0.77 -13.03
CA LEU A 74 -6.80 0.14 -11.71
C LEU A 74 -7.78 -1.03 -11.71
N LYS A 75 -8.92 -0.90 -12.38
CA LYS A 75 -9.89 -1.98 -12.54
C LYS A 75 -9.33 -3.16 -13.34
N GLN A 76 -8.57 -2.87 -14.41
CA GLN A 76 -7.88 -3.91 -15.17
C GLN A 76 -6.89 -4.66 -14.28
N LEU A 77 -6.01 -3.94 -13.56
CA LEU A 77 -4.99 -4.52 -12.69
C LEU A 77 -5.62 -5.33 -11.54
N ARG A 78 -6.70 -4.82 -10.94
CA ARG A 78 -7.53 -5.56 -9.97
C ARG A 78 -7.95 -6.93 -10.52
N ASN A 79 -8.45 -6.98 -11.75
CA ASN A 79 -8.88 -8.24 -12.37
C ASN A 79 -7.71 -9.17 -12.71
N GLU A 80 -6.56 -8.62 -13.10
CA GLU A 80 -5.34 -9.40 -13.30
C GLU A 80 -4.87 -10.04 -12.00
N VAL A 81 -4.88 -9.31 -10.88
CA VAL A 81 -4.55 -9.88 -9.55
C VAL A 81 -5.53 -10.99 -9.17
N GLU A 82 -6.83 -10.78 -9.35
CA GLU A 82 -7.83 -11.83 -9.08
C GLU A 82 -7.55 -13.09 -9.91
N GLN A 83 -7.31 -12.93 -11.22
CA GLN A 83 -7.06 -14.04 -12.12
C GLN A 83 -5.81 -14.82 -11.74
N GLU A 84 -4.71 -14.13 -11.46
CA GLU A 84 -3.41 -14.76 -11.16
C GLU A 84 -3.39 -15.40 -9.77
N THR A 85 -4.30 -15.01 -8.86
CA THR A 85 -4.42 -15.58 -7.50
C THR A 85 -5.59 -16.55 -7.34
N ALA A 86 -6.43 -16.75 -8.37
CA ALA A 86 -7.64 -17.57 -8.29
C ALA A 86 -7.38 -19.04 -7.94
N ALA A 87 -6.19 -19.55 -8.25
CA ALA A 87 -5.78 -20.93 -7.96
C ALA A 87 -5.07 -21.10 -6.60
N GLY A 88 -5.01 -20.04 -5.78
CA GLY A 88 -4.26 -20.00 -4.53
C GLY A 88 -2.85 -19.47 -4.74
N ILE A 89 -1.87 -20.02 -4.02
CA ILE A 89 -0.46 -19.59 -4.11
C ILE A 89 0.08 -19.87 -5.53
N PRO A 90 0.50 -18.85 -6.30
CA PRO A 90 1.00 -19.04 -7.65
C PRO A 90 2.37 -19.72 -7.64
N GLU A 91 2.56 -20.74 -8.48
CA GLU A 91 3.87 -21.39 -8.70
C GLU A 91 4.91 -20.40 -9.25
N ASN A 92 4.45 -19.45 -10.05
CA ASN A 92 5.23 -18.34 -10.57
C ASN A 92 4.48 -17.03 -10.28
N PRO A 93 4.87 -16.27 -9.23
CA PRO A 93 4.17 -15.05 -8.84
C PRO A 93 4.41 -13.85 -9.76
N TYR A 94 5.27 -13.99 -10.79
CA TYR A 94 5.70 -12.88 -11.65
C TYR A 94 4.56 -11.99 -12.13
N LYS A 95 3.47 -12.58 -12.65
CA LYS A 95 2.35 -11.79 -13.17
C LYS A 95 1.54 -11.10 -12.07
N ALA A 96 1.37 -11.76 -10.92
CA ALA A 96 0.71 -11.18 -9.77
C ALA A 96 1.50 -9.98 -9.23
N HIS A 97 2.83 -10.13 -9.06
CA HIS A 97 3.73 -9.04 -8.67
C HIS A 97 3.64 -7.88 -9.67
N GLN A 98 3.79 -8.17 -10.97
CA GLN A 98 3.70 -7.15 -12.02
C GLN A 98 2.37 -6.37 -11.99
N ALA A 99 1.24 -7.04 -11.73
CA ALA A 99 -0.05 -6.38 -11.63
C ALA A 99 -0.15 -5.50 -10.36
N LEU A 100 0.33 -6.01 -9.23
CA LEU A 100 0.34 -5.29 -7.95
C LEU A 100 1.28 -4.07 -7.98
N ASP A 101 2.50 -4.21 -8.52
CA ASP A 101 3.47 -3.13 -8.67
C ASP A 101 2.93 -2.00 -9.55
N LYS A 102 2.31 -2.36 -10.68
CA LYS A 102 1.66 -1.38 -11.56
C LYS A 102 0.49 -0.70 -10.86
N ALA A 103 -0.27 -1.44 -10.04
CA ALA A 103 -1.37 -0.85 -9.28
C ALA A 103 -0.83 0.16 -8.25
N ASP A 104 0.23 -0.16 -7.52
CA ASP A 104 0.87 0.75 -6.58
C ASP A 104 1.35 2.04 -7.26
N LEU A 105 2.02 1.92 -8.41
CA LEU A 105 2.46 3.07 -9.22
C LEU A 105 1.29 3.96 -9.64
N VAL A 106 0.23 3.38 -10.20
CA VAL A 106 -0.96 4.15 -10.61
C VAL A 106 -1.61 4.85 -9.41
N LEU A 107 -1.70 4.18 -8.26
CA LEU A 107 -2.27 4.75 -7.03
C LEU A 107 -1.40 5.86 -6.45
N GLN A 108 -0.07 5.73 -6.50
CA GLN A 108 0.87 6.79 -6.12
C GLN A 108 0.66 8.05 -6.98
N TRP A 109 0.35 7.88 -8.26
CA TRP A 109 0.15 8.96 -9.22
C TRP A 109 -1.26 9.56 -9.19
N LEU A 110 -2.24 8.79 -8.73
CA LEU A 110 -3.66 9.12 -8.85
C LEU A 110 -4.04 10.52 -8.31
N PRO A 111 -3.54 10.99 -7.14
CA PRO A 111 -3.85 12.34 -6.65
C PRO A 111 -3.33 13.45 -7.59
N GLU A 112 -2.17 13.26 -8.20
CA GLU A 112 -1.62 14.21 -9.17
C GLU A 112 -2.41 14.15 -10.48
N THR A 113 -2.68 12.95 -10.98
CA THR A 113 -3.50 12.73 -12.19
C THR A 113 -4.88 13.36 -12.06
N ALA A 114 -5.53 13.25 -10.88
CA ALA A 114 -6.82 13.89 -10.61
C ALA A 114 -6.74 15.42 -10.74
N ARG A 115 -5.73 16.05 -10.15
CA ARG A 115 -5.51 17.51 -10.24
C ARG A 115 -5.27 17.93 -11.69
N ASN A 116 -4.41 17.22 -12.41
CA ASN A 116 -4.07 17.50 -13.80
C ASN A 116 -5.27 17.28 -14.74
N SER A 117 -6.18 16.38 -14.37
CA SER A 117 -7.43 16.12 -15.08
C SER A 117 -8.58 17.06 -14.70
N SER A 118 -8.31 18.11 -13.93
CA SER A 118 -9.32 19.09 -13.48
C SER A 118 -10.45 18.47 -12.66
N VAL A 119 -10.20 17.38 -11.92
CA VAL A 119 -11.13 16.87 -10.91
C VAL A 119 -11.40 17.97 -9.90
N ALA A 120 -12.68 18.18 -9.56
CA ALA A 120 -13.08 19.25 -8.65
C ALA A 120 -12.44 19.09 -7.26
N LYS A 121 -12.06 20.21 -6.63
CA LYS A 121 -11.24 20.21 -5.40
C LYS A 121 -11.94 19.51 -4.23
N GLU A 122 -13.26 19.58 -4.18
CA GLU A 122 -14.09 18.88 -3.21
C GLU A 122 -13.90 17.35 -3.23
N HIS A 123 -13.38 16.78 -4.32
CA HIS A 123 -13.12 15.35 -4.45
C HIS A 123 -11.67 14.95 -4.13
N TRP A 124 -10.75 15.90 -3.96
CA TRP A 124 -9.32 15.58 -3.83
C TRP A 124 -9.00 14.74 -2.60
N GLU A 125 -9.65 15.02 -1.47
CA GLU A 125 -9.47 14.22 -0.26
C GLU A 125 -9.98 12.79 -0.47
N THR A 126 -11.16 12.63 -1.07
CA THR A 126 -11.70 11.31 -1.41
C THR A 126 -10.75 10.52 -2.32
N VAL A 127 -10.15 11.16 -3.33
CA VAL A 127 -9.16 10.52 -4.20
C VAL A 127 -7.92 10.10 -3.41
N ASN A 128 -7.41 10.97 -2.55
CA ASN A 128 -6.22 10.68 -1.74
C ASN A 128 -6.46 9.52 -0.75
N THR A 129 -7.59 9.53 -0.04
CA THR A 129 -7.98 8.46 0.88
C THR A 129 -8.15 7.14 0.12
N ALA A 130 -8.92 7.14 -0.98
CA ALA A 130 -9.15 5.93 -1.77
C ALA A 130 -7.85 5.36 -2.36
N ALA A 131 -6.91 6.23 -2.79
CA ALA A 131 -5.60 5.78 -3.26
C ALA A 131 -4.83 5.04 -2.17
N ASN A 132 -4.73 5.61 -0.97
CA ASN A 132 -4.01 4.98 0.16
C ASN A 132 -4.69 3.70 0.66
N ASP A 133 -6.02 3.69 0.73
CA ASP A 133 -6.79 2.50 1.12
C ASP A 133 -6.57 1.36 0.11
N LEU A 134 -6.63 1.65 -1.19
CA LEU A 134 -6.36 0.66 -2.24
C LEU A 134 -4.93 0.13 -2.18
N ARG A 135 -3.93 0.99 -1.95
CA ARG A 135 -2.53 0.55 -1.78
C ARG A 135 -2.41 -0.42 -0.61
N THR A 136 -3.06 -0.11 0.51
CA THR A 136 -3.06 -0.98 1.70
C THR A 136 -3.73 -2.34 1.43
N LEU A 137 -4.77 -2.38 0.61
CA LEU A 137 -5.48 -3.62 0.27
C LEU A 137 -4.67 -4.48 -0.72
N PHE A 138 -4.08 -3.88 -1.74
CA PHE A 138 -3.20 -4.60 -2.67
C PHE A 138 -1.91 -5.08 -1.99
N GLU A 139 -1.32 -4.27 -1.11
CA GLU A 139 -0.14 -4.65 -0.34
C GLU A 139 -0.39 -5.87 0.56
N GLN A 140 -1.60 -6.02 1.12
CA GLN A 140 -1.94 -7.23 1.88
C GLN A 140 -1.87 -8.50 1.03
N VAL A 141 -2.28 -8.41 -0.24
CA VAL A 141 -2.18 -9.53 -1.20
C VAL A 141 -0.72 -9.75 -1.59
N HIS A 142 0.02 -8.65 -1.87
CA HIS A 142 1.44 -8.68 -2.20
C HIS A 142 2.26 -9.41 -1.14
N GLN A 143 2.14 -8.97 0.11
CA GLN A 143 2.85 -9.55 1.25
C GLN A 143 2.50 -11.02 1.46
N LYS A 144 1.25 -11.44 1.23
CA LYS A 144 0.89 -12.86 1.34
C LYS A 144 1.61 -13.69 0.27
N ILE A 145 1.70 -13.20 -0.96
CA ILE A 145 2.43 -13.87 -2.04
C ILE A 145 3.93 -13.97 -1.70
N ASP A 146 4.56 -12.86 -1.28
CA ASP A 146 5.98 -12.83 -0.88
C ASP A 146 6.29 -13.81 0.25
N ASN A 147 5.39 -13.89 1.23
CA ASN A 147 5.50 -14.79 2.36
C ASN A 147 5.12 -16.25 2.03
N LYS A 148 4.83 -16.57 0.75
CA LYS A 148 4.37 -17.89 0.29
C LYS A 148 3.15 -18.38 1.05
N GLN A 149 2.23 -17.47 1.33
CA GLN A 149 0.93 -17.70 1.95
C GLN A 149 -0.17 -17.56 0.91
N GLU A 150 -1.35 -18.10 1.24
CA GLU A 150 -2.55 -17.90 0.42
C GLU A 150 -2.79 -16.39 0.19
N PRO A 151 -2.85 -15.92 -1.07
CA PRO A 151 -2.97 -14.48 -1.37
C PRO A 151 -4.24 -13.84 -0.79
N ASP A 152 -5.31 -14.64 -0.66
CA ASP A 152 -6.60 -14.24 -0.07
C ASP A 152 -7.17 -12.94 -0.68
N PHE A 153 -7.08 -12.84 -2.01
CA PHE A 153 -7.66 -11.71 -2.75
C PHE A 153 -9.16 -11.59 -2.49
N ALA A 154 -9.86 -12.73 -2.38
CA ALA A 154 -11.30 -12.77 -2.06
C ALA A 154 -11.65 -12.06 -0.74
N GLY A 155 -10.74 -12.07 0.26
CA GLY A 155 -10.93 -11.38 1.53
C GLY A 155 -10.90 -9.85 1.44
N VAL A 156 -10.33 -9.29 0.36
CA VAL A 156 -10.20 -7.83 0.15
C VAL A 156 -10.95 -7.30 -1.07
N ALA A 157 -11.41 -8.19 -1.96
CA ALA A 157 -12.02 -7.85 -3.25
C ALA A 157 -13.20 -6.87 -3.15
N ASP A 158 -14.13 -7.10 -2.23
CA ASP A 158 -15.33 -6.25 -2.07
C ASP A 158 -14.96 -4.80 -1.69
N GLU A 159 -13.95 -4.61 -0.84
CA GLU A 159 -13.51 -3.27 -0.46
C GLU A 159 -12.77 -2.59 -1.62
N ILE A 160 -11.91 -3.33 -2.33
CA ILE A 160 -11.25 -2.83 -3.54
C ILE A 160 -12.30 -2.36 -4.55
N ASP A 161 -13.33 -3.16 -4.81
CA ASP A 161 -14.40 -2.84 -5.76
C ASP A 161 -15.19 -1.61 -5.34
N ARG A 162 -15.50 -1.48 -4.04
CA ARG A 162 -16.15 -0.27 -3.50
C ARG A 162 -15.31 0.98 -3.72
N LYS A 163 -14.00 0.93 -3.44
CA LYS A 163 -13.11 2.08 -3.63
C LYS A 163 -12.99 2.47 -5.10
N ILE A 164 -12.79 1.48 -5.99
CA ILE A 164 -12.71 1.72 -7.44
C ILE A 164 -14.03 2.32 -7.93
N ALA A 165 -15.19 1.81 -7.52
CA ALA A 165 -16.49 2.37 -7.90
C ALA A 165 -16.68 3.81 -7.39
N GLY A 166 -16.16 4.13 -6.20
CA GLY A 166 -16.14 5.50 -5.68
C GLY A 166 -15.32 6.45 -6.55
N LEU A 167 -14.14 6.02 -6.99
CA LEU A 167 -13.30 6.76 -7.94
C LEU A 167 -13.96 6.90 -9.31
N GLU A 168 -14.60 5.84 -9.83
CA GLU A 168 -15.37 5.88 -11.08
C GLU A 168 -16.49 6.93 -11.01
N GLY A 169 -17.15 7.08 -9.85
CA GLY A 169 -18.18 8.10 -9.63
C GLY A 169 -17.69 9.54 -9.76
N ILE A 170 -16.41 9.79 -9.48
CA ILE A 170 -15.75 11.10 -9.62
C ILE A 170 -15.31 11.35 -11.08
N SER A 171 -15.10 10.27 -11.85
CA SER A 171 -14.56 10.33 -13.21
C SER A 171 -15.60 10.62 -14.31
N LYS A 172 -16.89 10.69 -13.95
CA LYS A 172 -18.04 10.94 -14.84
C LYS A 172 -18.37 12.43 -14.91
#